data_AF-A0A938NA51-F1
#
_entry.id   AF-A0A938NA51-F1
#
_cell.length_a   1.000
_cell.length_b   1.000
_cell.length_c   1.000
_cell.angle_alpha   90.00
_cell.angle_beta   90.00
_cell.angle_gamma   90.00
#
_symmetry.space_group_name_H-M   'P 1'
#
loop_
_entity.id
_entity.type
_entity.pdbx_description
1 polymer ?
#
loop_
_entity_poly.entity_id
_entity_poly.type
_entity_poly.pdbx_seq_one_letter_code
_entity_poly.pdbx_strand_id
1 'polypeptide(L)'
;MSGFVSIRACCAAALCVGAAAPSFGYDLYPQVPIVASQDPSFLRELLLSSNTGIVRIGVFGDSQEASPTAWGRHYIMEANALFAEAFGPVSETVVLQQNWWDTEPNWLAASHNLVRQPASQPQIPSVAVPPGMIVQARLGPADGVDAFHAVLMPNAERCVVTERIGSPWFLDGSNIVVDVLLSRRSTAGSLEWRGSIVPSTHPVHTAVPIAQGTLPGQPPSGDSVGWVTTGTLPQQIDGFRQISILGADPVFPVDVLGARFRNASQSRGVLVDSFSQGGAAIGDFVSMHGASGPVIAALGLDAAILHFGANDSYGSATAWAQKLQQAIDLIRWAHGDPLFPILIVSDAHRRELASGSDYDRLPGAAAAVATSNPRIIAFNMRRVHEQAFRWGDAQNLGLADAVHYQPHGQRMLARATVSTMLEAANIPVPGCAPGQSWNDRYHPLGGSCSVGWPCTVLVKADADSIGRPFFVGTDCSDADGDGDPDICHEAASPDINNDGTVDGGDLGILFSAWGLADPVSDITRDGMVNGEDLGLMLFFWGPYP
;
A
#
# COMPACT_ATOMS: atom_id res chain seq x y z
N MET A 1 23.64 24.18 -34.50
CA MET A 1 23.53 25.54 -33.94
C MET A 1 22.26 25.55 -33.08
N SER A 2 22.33 25.08 -31.84
CA SER A 2 22.67 25.85 -30.62
C SER A 2 21.58 26.87 -30.26
N GLY A 3 20.66 26.45 -29.38
CA GLY A 3 19.64 27.30 -28.76
C GLY A 3 18.47 26.46 -28.27
N PHE A 4 18.18 26.51 -26.96
CA PHE A 4 17.08 25.85 -26.25
C PHE A 4 17.25 24.37 -25.84
N VAL A 5 18.37 24.05 -25.19
CA VAL A 5 18.29 23.12 -24.05
C VAL A 5 17.73 23.94 -22.89
N SER A 6 16.44 23.76 -22.64
CA SER A 6 15.69 24.48 -21.61
C SER A 6 16.36 24.35 -20.25
N ILE A 7 16.40 25.48 -19.54
CA ILE A 7 16.97 25.75 -18.21
C ILE A 7 16.60 24.69 -17.14
N ARG A 8 15.59 23.86 -17.37
CA ARG A 8 15.19 22.76 -16.47
C ARG A 8 16.17 21.57 -16.43
N ALA A 9 16.93 21.28 -17.49
CA ALA A 9 17.84 20.12 -17.50
C ALA A 9 19.19 20.38 -16.77
N CYS A 10 19.61 21.64 -16.66
CA CYS A 10 20.89 22.01 -16.04
C CYS A 10 20.83 22.18 -14.51
N CYS A 11 19.63 22.34 -13.91
CA CYS A 11 19.52 22.52 -12.46
C CYS A 11 19.64 21.23 -11.64
N ALA A 12 19.36 20.05 -12.22
CA ALA A 12 19.52 18.78 -11.49
C ALA A 12 20.98 18.49 -11.10
N ALA A 13 21.95 18.97 -11.89
CA ALA A 13 23.37 18.88 -11.55
C ALA A 13 23.86 20.03 -10.63
N ALA A 14 23.06 21.09 -10.45
CA ALA A 14 23.45 22.30 -9.72
C ALA A 14 22.77 22.46 -8.34
N LEU A 15 21.89 21.54 -7.93
CA LEU A 15 21.25 21.55 -6.61
C LEU A 15 22.12 20.96 -5.48
N CYS A 16 23.32 20.46 -5.78
CA CYS A 16 24.24 19.92 -4.78
C CYS A 16 25.20 20.99 -4.23
N VAL A 17 24.68 22.06 -3.62
CA VAL A 17 25.48 22.74 -2.58
C VAL A 17 25.25 21.94 -1.32
N GLY A 18 26.27 21.21 -0.88
CA GLY A 18 26.22 20.37 0.31
C GLY A 18 25.77 21.15 1.55
N ALA A 19 24.48 21.12 1.83
CA ALA A 19 23.98 21.47 3.13
C ALA A 19 24.53 20.40 4.09
N ALA A 20 25.27 20.85 5.12
CA ALA A 20 25.63 19.95 6.21
C ALA A 20 24.34 19.38 6.78
N ALA A 21 24.31 18.06 7.02
CA ALA A 21 23.15 17.45 7.66
C ALA A 21 22.95 18.12 9.03
N PRO A 22 21.70 18.45 9.42
CA PRO A 22 21.46 18.97 10.75
C PRO A 22 21.94 17.96 11.78
N SER A 23 22.64 18.42 12.82
CA SER A 23 23.00 17.56 13.95
C SER A 23 21.72 17.16 14.69
N PHE A 24 21.42 15.87 14.74
CA PHE A 24 20.29 15.34 15.50
C PHE A 24 20.76 14.93 16.90
N GLY A 25 20.11 15.46 17.94
CA GLY A 25 20.44 15.21 19.35
C GLY A 25 19.78 13.95 19.94
N TYR A 26 19.46 12.98 19.09
CA TYR A 26 18.76 11.76 19.49
C TYR A 26 19.65 10.56 19.20
N ASP A 27 20.01 9.82 20.24
CA ASP A 27 20.81 8.60 20.12
C ASP A 27 19.92 7.37 19.88
N LEU A 28 18.65 7.44 20.29
CA LEU A 28 17.68 6.34 20.19
C LEU A 28 16.30 6.84 19.77
N TYR A 29 15.60 6.06 18.94
CA TYR A 29 14.26 6.37 18.44
C TYR A 29 13.19 6.65 19.51
N PRO A 30 13.18 6.08 20.75
CA PRO A 30 12.15 6.39 21.75
C PRO A 30 12.20 7.83 22.25
N GLN A 31 13.37 8.47 22.14
CA GLN A 31 13.58 9.86 22.56
C GLN A 31 12.95 10.85 21.57
N VAL A 32 12.72 10.42 20.33
CA VAL A 32 12.18 11.24 19.26
C VAL A 32 10.64 11.33 19.40
N PRO A 33 10.02 12.52 19.25
CA PRO A 33 8.57 12.66 19.21
C PRO A 33 7.93 11.79 18.12
N ILE A 34 6.68 11.35 18.33
CA ILE A 34 5.93 10.62 17.28
C ILE A 34 5.74 11.50 16.04
N VAL A 35 5.43 12.78 16.25
CA VAL A 35 5.25 13.78 15.19
C VAL A 35 6.28 14.88 15.36
N ALA A 36 7.16 15.04 14.38
CA ALA A 36 8.14 16.12 14.34
C ALA A 36 7.91 16.99 13.09
N SER A 37 7.69 18.29 13.29
CA SER A 37 7.44 19.25 12.22
C SER A 37 7.64 20.68 12.72
N GLN A 38 7.89 21.64 11.83
CA GLN A 38 7.75 23.07 12.15
C GLN A 38 6.30 23.45 12.41
N ASP A 39 5.38 22.91 11.60
CA ASP A 39 3.96 23.18 11.66
C ASP A 39 3.20 22.01 11.01
N PRO A 40 2.63 21.07 11.79
CA PRO A 40 1.88 19.95 11.24
C PRO A 40 0.46 20.33 10.77
N SER A 41 0.00 21.57 10.99
CA SER A 41 -1.39 21.96 10.71
C SER A 41 -1.76 21.89 9.23
N PHE A 42 -0.79 22.01 8.32
CA PHE A 42 -1.04 21.90 6.87
C PHE A 42 -1.63 20.54 6.49
N LEU A 43 -1.35 19.47 7.25
CA LEU A 43 -1.85 18.12 6.93
C LEU A 43 -3.38 18.07 7.03
N ARG A 44 -3.94 18.78 8.01
CA ARG A 44 -5.39 18.91 8.15
C ARG A 44 -6.01 19.61 6.95
N GLU A 45 -5.43 20.74 6.55
CA GLU A 45 -5.93 21.52 5.42
C GLU A 45 -5.87 20.71 4.12
N LEU A 46 -4.72 20.05 3.88
CA LEU A 46 -4.53 19.14 2.76
C LEU A 46 -5.61 18.06 2.73
N LEU A 47 -5.76 17.29 3.80
CA LEU A 47 -6.70 16.17 3.83
C LEU A 47 -8.16 16.62 3.75
N LEU A 48 -8.55 17.73 4.38
CA LEU A 48 -9.93 18.24 4.31
C LEU A 48 -10.29 18.81 2.93
N SER A 49 -9.30 19.19 2.11
CA SER A 49 -9.54 19.59 0.73
C SER A 49 -10.15 18.45 -0.12
N SER A 50 -9.98 17.20 0.32
CA SER A 50 -10.56 16.00 -0.31
C SER A 50 -12.10 15.97 -0.34
N ASN A 51 -12.77 16.84 0.43
CA ASN A 51 -14.23 16.93 0.43
C ASN A 51 -14.79 17.50 -0.88
N THR A 52 -14.02 18.33 -1.57
CA THR A 52 -14.43 19.05 -2.79
C THR A 52 -13.45 18.90 -3.96
N GLY A 53 -12.34 18.18 -3.76
CA GLY A 53 -11.35 17.83 -4.76
C GLY A 53 -10.72 16.50 -4.40
N ILE A 54 -9.79 16.01 -5.22
CA ILE A 54 -9.03 14.80 -4.88
C ILE A 54 -7.67 15.17 -4.33
N VAL A 55 -7.25 14.45 -3.29
CA VAL A 55 -5.90 14.55 -2.70
C VAL A 55 -5.12 13.31 -3.10
N ARG A 56 -4.06 13.48 -3.91
CA ARG A 56 -3.18 12.41 -4.35
C ARG A 56 -1.89 12.40 -3.53
N ILE A 57 -1.65 11.30 -2.84
CA ILE A 57 -0.44 11.11 -2.03
C ILE A 57 0.42 10.04 -2.72
N GLY A 58 1.62 10.40 -3.16
CA GLY A 58 2.55 9.44 -3.74
C GLY A 58 3.52 8.89 -2.69
N VAL A 59 3.56 7.58 -2.51
CA VAL A 59 4.52 6.89 -1.64
C VAL A 59 5.74 6.52 -2.45
N PHE A 60 6.88 7.14 -2.14
CA PHE A 60 8.18 6.74 -2.62
C PHE A 60 8.84 5.98 -1.47
N GLY A 61 9.02 4.68 -1.66
CA GLY A 61 9.54 3.82 -0.61
C GLY A 61 10.28 2.61 -1.14
N ASP A 62 10.47 1.66 -0.25
CA ASP A 62 11.33 0.52 -0.46
C ASP A 62 10.56 -0.81 -0.52
N SER A 63 11.07 -1.83 0.17
CA SER A 63 10.49 -3.15 0.22
C SER A 63 9.14 -3.20 0.94
N GLN A 64 8.88 -2.30 1.88
CA GLN A 64 7.67 -2.34 2.70
C GLN A 64 6.39 -2.17 1.87
N GLU A 65 6.43 -1.33 0.83
CA GLU A 65 5.30 -1.09 -0.08
C GLU A 65 5.35 -1.93 -1.36
N ALA A 66 6.42 -2.70 -1.58
CA ALA A 66 6.65 -3.40 -2.84
C ALA A 66 6.85 -4.92 -2.71
N SER A 67 7.31 -5.42 -1.56
CA SER A 67 7.93 -6.75 -1.43
C SER A 67 7.56 -7.51 -0.16
N PRO A 68 7.78 -8.84 -0.14
CA PRO A 68 8.13 -9.70 -1.28
C PRO A 68 6.92 -9.95 -2.19
N THR A 69 7.15 -10.32 -3.46
CA THR A 69 6.09 -10.84 -4.37
C THR A 69 4.76 -10.07 -4.29
N ALA A 70 4.82 -8.73 -4.34
CA ALA A 70 3.67 -7.83 -4.26
C ALA A 70 2.92 -7.75 -2.92
N TRP A 71 3.45 -8.29 -1.82
CA TRP A 71 2.81 -8.20 -0.50
C TRP A 71 2.67 -6.77 0.02
N GLY A 72 3.55 -5.85 -0.38
CA GLY A 72 3.37 -4.43 -0.10
C GLY A 72 2.08 -3.81 -0.69
N ARG A 73 1.40 -4.49 -1.63
CA ARG A 73 0.04 -4.11 -2.05
C ARG A 73 -0.96 -4.13 -0.90
N HIS A 74 -0.75 -4.95 0.13
CA HIS A 74 -1.58 -4.94 1.34
C HIS A 74 -1.46 -3.61 2.10
N TYR A 75 -0.25 -3.02 2.18
CA TYR A 75 -0.05 -1.72 2.81
C TYR A 75 -0.84 -0.64 2.07
N ILE A 76 -0.68 -0.57 0.75
CA ILE A 76 -1.31 0.47 -0.08
C ILE A 76 -2.83 0.31 -0.14
N MET A 77 -3.34 -0.92 -0.24
CA MET A 77 -4.76 -1.21 -0.18
C MET A 77 -5.35 -0.78 1.18
N GLU A 78 -4.72 -1.16 2.29
CA GLU A 78 -5.19 -0.82 3.62
C GLU A 78 -5.15 0.70 3.86
N ALA A 79 -4.08 1.37 3.43
CA ALA A 79 -3.97 2.82 3.54
C ALA A 79 -5.12 3.53 2.80
N ASN A 80 -5.39 3.14 1.55
CA ASN A 80 -6.50 3.70 0.79
C ASN A 80 -7.86 3.38 1.43
N ALA A 81 -8.05 2.17 1.98
CA ALA A 81 -9.29 1.79 2.65
C ALA A 81 -9.57 2.66 3.88
N LEU A 82 -8.58 2.88 4.74
CA LEU A 82 -8.72 3.75 5.92
C LEU A 82 -8.99 5.20 5.55
N PHE A 83 -8.33 5.71 4.51
CA PHE A 83 -8.64 7.04 3.99
C PHE A 83 -10.06 7.12 3.41
N ALA A 84 -10.53 6.09 2.71
CA ALA A 84 -11.89 6.04 2.20
C ALA A 84 -12.93 5.90 3.33
N GLU A 85 -12.61 5.23 4.44
CA GLU A 85 -13.46 5.22 5.64
C GLU A 85 -13.54 6.61 6.29
N ALA A 86 -12.43 7.38 6.29
CA ALA A 86 -12.37 8.71 6.90
C ALA A 86 -13.05 9.80 6.04
N PHE A 87 -12.87 9.74 4.72
CA PHE A 87 -13.29 10.79 3.79
C PHE A 87 -14.42 10.36 2.85
N GLY A 88 -14.82 9.09 2.86
CA GLY A 88 -15.78 8.50 1.93
C GLY A 88 -15.15 8.09 0.59
N PRO A 89 -15.98 7.67 -0.38
CA PRO A 89 -15.52 7.11 -1.65
C PRO A 89 -14.71 8.08 -2.49
N VAL A 90 -13.75 7.54 -3.25
CA VAL A 90 -12.87 8.26 -4.17
C VAL A 90 -13.47 8.37 -5.57
N SER A 91 -13.15 9.43 -6.30
CA SER A 91 -13.59 9.62 -7.70
C SER A 91 -12.62 9.08 -8.76
N GLU A 92 -11.44 8.58 -8.37
CA GLU A 92 -10.47 8.01 -9.28
C GLU A 92 -9.73 6.83 -8.63
N THR A 93 -9.19 5.92 -9.44
CA THR A 93 -8.33 4.83 -8.95
C THR A 93 -6.89 5.28 -8.86
N VAL A 94 -6.07 4.50 -8.14
CA VAL A 94 -4.61 4.53 -8.24
C VAL A 94 -4.15 4.43 -9.70
N VAL A 95 -2.94 4.90 -9.98
CA VAL A 95 -2.31 4.72 -11.29
C VAL A 95 -1.95 3.25 -11.46
N LEU A 96 -2.74 2.57 -12.28
CA LEU A 96 -2.59 1.16 -12.57
C LEU A 96 -1.35 0.94 -13.44
N GLN A 97 -0.44 0.12 -12.92
CA GLN A 97 0.83 -0.22 -13.54
C GLN A 97 0.69 -1.35 -14.56
N GLN A 98 1.71 -1.48 -15.42
CA GLN A 98 1.82 -2.56 -16.42
C GLN A 98 2.15 -3.90 -15.72
N ASN A 99 1.13 -4.62 -15.25
CA ASN A 99 1.28 -5.86 -14.50
C ASN A 99 1.07 -7.11 -15.38
N TRP A 100 1.88 -8.15 -15.23
CA TRP A 100 1.68 -9.46 -15.91
C TRP A 100 0.86 -10.45 -15.08
N TRP A 101 0.54 -10.09 -13.85
CA TRP A 101 -0.31 -10.87 -12.97
C TRP A 101 -1.17 -9.90 -12.18
N ASP A 102 -2.43 -10.24 -12.04
CA ASP A 102 -3.41 -9.43 -11.33
C ASP A 102 -3.69 -9.99 -9.94
N THR A 103 -2.68 -10.61 -9.30
CA THR A 103 -2.79 -11.21 -7.96
C THR A 103 -3.31 -10.23 -6.91
N GLU A 104 -4.11 -10.74 -5.99
CA GLU A 104 -4.66 -9.97 -4.87
C GLU A 104 -3.58 -9.59 -3.85
N PRO A 105 -3.79 -8.52 -3.07
CA PRO A 105 -4.95 -7.62 -3.08
C PRO A 105 -4.90 -6.55 -4.17
N ASN A 106 -6.07 -6.01 -4.54
CA ASN A 106 -6.21 -4.86 -5.42
C ASN A 106 -7.21 -3.87 -4.84
N TRP A 107 -6.87 -2.57 -4.84
CA TRP A 107 -7.79 -1.52 -4.41
C TRP A 107 -8.52 -0.91 -5.61
N LEU A 108 -9.81 -1.20 -5.71
CA LEU A 108 -10.77 -0.67 -6.69
C LEU A 108 -10.50 -0.93 -8.17
N ALA A 109 -9.33 -1.44 -8.55
CA ALA A 109 -9.10 -1.90 -9.91
C ALA A 109 -7.94 -2.90 -9.97
N ALA A 110 -7.99 -3.79 -10.96
CA ALA A 110 -6.94 -4.74 -11.26
C ALA A 110 -6.52 -4.56 -12.72
N SER A 111 -5.22 -4.73 -13.01
CA SER A 111 -4.67 -4.63 -14.36
C SER A 111 -3.94 -5.89 -14.77
N HIS A 112 -3.95 -6.18 -16.08
CA HIS A 112 -3.19 -7.25 -16.70
C HIS A 112 -2.68 -6.80 -18.07
N ASN A 113 -1.41 -7.05 -18.33
CA ASN A 113 -0.66 -6.55 -19.48
C ASN A 113 -0.34 -7.70 -20.44
N LEU A 114 -0.71 -7.51 -21.71
CA LEU A 114 -0.28 -8.35 -22.82
C LEU A 114 0.70 -7.55 -23.68
N VAL A 115 1.80 -8.20 -24.06
CA VAL A 115 2.89 -7.58 -24.83
C VAL A 115 3.19 -8.43 -26.05
N ARG A 116 3.21 -7.81 -27.22
CA ARG A 116 3.61 -8.47 -28.47
C ARG A 116 5.09 -8.88 -28.40
N GLN A 117 5.41 -10.05 -28.95
CA GLN A 117 6.79 -10.53 -29.05
C GLN A 117 7.29 -10.44 -30.51
N PRO A 118 8.48 -9.86 -30.75
CA PRO A 118 9.35 -9.19 -29.78
C PRO A 118 8.77 -7.86 -29.29
N ALA A 119 8.95 -7.55 -28.00
CA ALA A 119 8.45 -6.32 -27.39
C ALA A 119 9.17 -5.08 -27.93
N SER A 120 8.42 -4.02 -28.22
CA SER A 120 8.99 -2.71 -28.51
C SER A 120 9.58 -2.10 -27.23
N GLN A 121 10.72 -1.43 -27.36
CA GLN A 121 11.37 -0.78 -26.23
C GLN A 121 10.82 0.65 -26.01
N PRO A 122 10.54 1.05 -24.76
CA PRO A 122 10.27 2.44 -24.42
C PRO A 122 11.41 3.37 -24.82
N GLN A 123 11.09 4.60 -25.20
CA GLN A 123 12.07 5.65 -25.54
C GLN A 123 12.43 6.49 -24.31
N ILE A 124 11.51 6.60 -23.34
CA ILE A 124 11.82 7.18 -22.05
C ILE A 124 12.88 6.30 -21.34
N PRO A 125 14.03 6.87 -20.91
CA PRO A 125 15.05 6.10 -20.22
C PRO A 125 14.59 5.76 -18.80
N SER A 126 15.06 4.63 -18.26
CA SER A 126 14.67 4.16 -16.90
C SER A 126 14.93 5.19 -15.81
N VAL A 127 16.02 5.97 -15.90
CA VAL A 127 16.35 7.05 -14.95
C VAL A 127 15.33 8.20 -14.92
N ALA A 128 14.50 8.31 -15.97
CA ALA A 128 13.44 9.29 -16.08
C ALA A 128 12.07 8.77 -15.63
N VAL A 129 12.00 7.58 -15.04
CA VAL A 129 10.78 6.95 -14.53
C VAL A 129 10.90 6.83 -13.01
N PRO A 130 9.86 7.14 -12.21
CA PRO A 130 9.88 6.93 -10.76
C PRO A 130 10.13 5.46 -10.38
N PRO A 131 10.59 5.16 -9.16
CA PRO A 131 10.73 3.77 -8.70
C PRO A 131 9.38 3.04 -8.79
N GLY A 132 9.45 1.73 -9.04
CA GLY A 132 8.26 0.86 -9.10
C GLY A 132 7.34 1.05 -10.32
N MET A 133 7.48 2.13 -11.10
CA MET A 133 6.68 2.32 -12.32
C MET A 133 7.24 1.51 -13.49
N ILE A 134 6.33 0.87 -14.24
CA ILE A 134 6.68 0.02 -15.38
C ILE A 134 6.13 0.66 -16.65
N VAL A 135 7.01 0.94 -17.61
CA VAL A 135 6.65 1.54 -18.89
C VAL A 135 6.61 0.49 -19.99
N GLN A 136 5.54 0.49 -20.79
CA GLN A 136 5.40 -0.40 -21.93
C GLN A 136 5.22 0.41 -23.23
N ALA A 137 6.05 0.13 -24.23
CA ALA A 137 5.84 0.63 -25.58
C ALA A 137 4.87 -0.31 -26.32
N ARG A 138 3.68 0.22 -26.68
CA ARG A 138 2.60 -0.55 -27.32
C ARG A 138 2.65 -0.41 -28.83
N LEU A 139 2.61 -1.54 -29.53
CA LEU A 139 2.65 -1.63 -30.99
C LEU A 139 1.42 -2.37 -31.52
N GLY A 140 0.84 -1.83 -32.58
CA GLY A 140 -0.32 -2.43 -33.25
C GLY A 140 0.01 -3.61 -34.18
N PRO A 141 -0.96 -4.03 -35.00
CA PRO A 141 -2.34 -3.53 -35.03
C PRO A 141 -3.08 -3.83 -33.72
N ALA A 142 -4.19 -3.13 -33.46
CA ALA A 142 -4.99 -3.29 -32.24
C ALA A 142 -5.77 -4.61 -32.23
N ASP A 143 -5.08 -5.74 -32.24
CA ASP A 143 -5.66 -7.09 -32.29
C ASP A 143 -5.91 -7.69 -30.89
N GLY A 144 -5.53 -6.99 -29.83
CA GLY A 144 -5.63 -7.47 -28.45
C GLY A 144 -4.38 -8.20 -27.93
N VAL A 145 -3.38 -8.44 -28.78
CA VAL A 145 -2.14 -9.14 -28.38
C VAL A 145 -1.15 -8.20 -27.67
N ASP A 146 -1.21 -6.90 -27.98
CA ASP A 146 -0.51 -5.83 -27.26
C ASP A 146 -1.54 -4.89 -26.64
N ALA A 147 -1.91 -5.17 -25.39
CA ALA A 147 -2.98 -4.48 -24.70
C ALA A 147 -2.73 -4.35 -23.20
N PHE A 148 -3.05 -3.17 -22.66
CA PHE A 148 -3.24 -2.95 -21.24
C PHE A 148 -4.70 -3.22 -20.94
N HIS A 149 -5.02 -4.23 -20.14
CA HIS A 149 -6.38 -4.44 -19.67
C HIS A 149 -6.50 -4.01 -18.21
N ALA A 150 -7.60 -3.35 -17.87
CA ALA A 150 -7.93 -3.07 -16.48
C ALA A 150 -9.43 -3.16 -16.23
N VAL A 151 -9.80 -3.65 -15.06
CA VAL A 151 -11.19 -3.79 -14.60
C VAL A 151 -11.41 -2.91 -13.37
N LEU A 152 -12.49 -2.13 -13.37
CA LEU A 152 -12.93 -1.31 -12.25
C LEU A 152 -13.83 -2.14 -11.32
N MET A 153 -13.53 -2.08 -10.03
CA MET A 153 -14.13 -2.82 -8.93
C MET A 153 -14.64 -1.81 -7.88
N PRO A 154 -15.80 -1.17 -8.14
CA PRO A 154 -16.23 -0.01 -7.34
C PRO A 154 -16.54 -0.37 -5.88
N ASN A 155 -16.75 -1.66 -5.58
CA ASN A 155 -17.10 -2.12 -4.24
C ASN A 155 -16.00 -2.94 -3.56
N ALA A 156 -14.74 -2.70 -3.97
CA ALA A 156 -13.55 -3.34 -3.41
C ALA A 156 -13.63 -4.87 -3.40
N GLU A 157 -14.11 -5.47 -4.49
CA GLU A 157 -14.40 -6.90 -4.64
C GLU A 157 -13.20 -7.83 -4.45
N ARG A 158 -11.98 -7.28 -4.44
CA ARG A 158 -10.71 -8.00 -4.19
C ARG A 158 -9.96 -7.45 -2.98
N CYS A 159 -10.69 -6.90 -2.02
CA CYS A 159 -10.17 -6.54 -0.71
C CYS A 159 -10.06 -7.79 0.16
N VAL A 160 -8.95 -7.90 0.90
CA VAL A 160 -8.71 -9.04 1.80
C VAL A 160 -9.55 -8.95 3.07
N VAL A 161 -9.95 -7.74 3.46
CA VAL A 161 -10.86 -7.50 4.59
C VAL A 161 -12.29 -7.58 4.06
N THR A 162 -12.92 -8.74 4.22
CA THR A 162 -14.18 -9.10 3.55
C THR A 162 -15.35 -8.24 4.00
N GLU A 163 -15.31 -7.67 5.21
CA GLU A 163 -16.31 -6.75 5.75
C GLU A 163 -16.40 -5.45 4.94
N ARG A 164 -15.34 -5.11 4.18
CA ARG A 164 -15.33 -3.95 3.27
C ARG A 164 -15.96 -4.27 1.92
N ILE A 165 -16.12 -5.54 1.54
CA ILE A 165 -16.65 -5.92 0.22
C ILE A 165 -18.13 -5.54 0.12
N GLY A 166 -18.54 -5.02 -1.05
CA GLY A 166 -19.94 -4.74 -1.37
C GLY A 166 -20.41 -3.33 -0.98
N SER A 167 -19.59 -2.55 -0.28
CA SER A 167 -19.81 -1.12 -0.06
C SER A 167 -19.24 -0.29 -1.22
N PRO A 168 -19.89 0.79 -1.68
CA PRO A 168 -19.37 1.61 -2.77
C PRO A 168 -18.21 2.49 -2.30
N TRP A 169 -16.99 2.14 -2.68
CA TRP A 169 -15.75 2.84 -2.34
C TRP A 169 -15.23 3.72 -3.47
N PHE A 170 -15.71 3.49 -4.68
CA PHE A 170 -15.52 4.35 -5.83
C PHE A 170 -16.83 5.09 -6.13
N LEU A 171 -16.75 6.39 -6.43
CA LEU A 171 -17.87 7.16 -6.96
C LEU A 171 -18.15 6.75 -8.41
N ASP A 172 -18.84 5.63 -8.60
CA ASP A 172 -19.26 5.19 -9.93
C ASP A 172 -20.40 6.09 -10.48
N GLY A 173 -20.68 5.98 -11.77
CA GLY A 173 -21.75 6.72 -12.41
C GLY A 173 -21.77 6.60 -13.93
N SER A 174 -22.49 7.48 -14.61
CA SER A 174 -22.61 7.43 -16.07
C SER A 174 -21.41 8.04 -16.80
N ASN A 175 -20.51 8.77 -16.12
CA ASN A 175 -19.42 9.51 -16.74
C ASN A 175 -18.04 9.02 -16.27
N ILE A 176 -17.81 7.71 -16.38
CA ILE A 176 -16.50 7.11 -16.09
C ILE A 176 -15.64 7.17 -17.34
N VAL A 177 -14.43 7.71 -17.22
CA VAL A 177 -13.41 7.76 -18.27
C VAL A 177 -12.13 7.09 -17.76
N VAL A 178 -11.19 6.86 -18.68
CA VAL A 178 -9.85 6.40 -18.32
C VAL A 178 -8.83 7.43 -18.79
N ASP A 179 -8.01 7.91 -17.85
CA ASP A 179 -6.84 8.70 -18.19
C ASP A 179 -5.66 7.74 -18.41
N VAL A 180 -4.91 7.93 -19.49
CA VAL A 180 -3.72 7.14 -19.86
C VAL A 180 -2.51 8.06 -19.85
N LEU A 181 -1.49 7.70 -19.05
CA LEU A 181 -0.26 8.47 -18.92
C LEU A 181 0.72 8.06 -20.01
N LEU A 182 1.15 9.02 -20.83
CA LEU A 182 2.05 8.78 -21.95
C LEU A 182 3.36 9.55 -21.78
N SER A 183 4.46 8.99 -22.26
CA SER A 183 5.69 9.76 -22.50
C SER A 183 5.84 10.07 -23.98
N ARG A 184 6.42 11.24 -24.24
CA ARG A 184 6.72 11.67 -25.59
C ARG A 184 7.71 10.74 -26.26
N ARG A 185 7.42 10.43 -27.52
CA ARG A 185 8.33 9.75 -28.45
C ARG A 185 8.67 10.61 -29.65
N SER A 186 9.78 10.36 -30.32
CA SER A 186 10.10 11.01 -31.60
C SER A 186 9.17 10.56 -32.74
N THR A 187 8.74 9.30 -32.67
CA THR A 187 7.80 8.68 -33.61
C THR A 187 6.78 7.90 -32.77
N ALA A 188 5.61 8.48 -32.54
CA ALA A 188 4.48 7.74 -31.98
C ALA A 188 3.34 7.69 -32.98
N GLY A 189 2.65 6.55 -32.99
CA GLY A 189 1.41 6.39 -33.72
C GLY A 189 0.24 6.88 -32.87
N SER A 190 -0.79 6.05 -32.80
CA SER A 190 -1.97 6.27 -31.96
C SER A 190 -2.24 5.04 -31.10
N LEU A 191 -3.08 5.21 -30.09
CA LEU A 191 -3.65 4.10 -29.33
C LEU A 191 -5.10 3.91 -29.75
N GLU A 192 -5.58 2.68 -29.63
CA GLU A 192 -7.01 2.35 -29.62
C GLU A 192 -7.43 2.04 -28.19
N TRP A 193 -8.63 2.45 -27.81
CA TRP A 193 -9.24 2.05 -26.53
C TRP A 193 -10.55 1.31 -26.77
N ARG A 194 -10.81 0.31 -25.93
CA ARG A 194 -11.99 -0.55 -25.97
C ARG A 194 -12.59 -0.68 -24.57
N GLY A 195 -13.81 -0.17 -24.41
CA GLY A 195 -14.64 -0.32 -23.23
C GLY A 195 -15.57 -1.51 -23.34
N SER A 196 -15.61 -2.34 -22.30
CA SER A 196 -16.44 -3.54 -22.19
C SER A 196 -17.08 -3.65 -20.80
N ILE A 197 -18.08 -4.52 -20.68
CA ILE A 197 -18.58 -5.00 -19.39
C ILE A 197 -18.26 -6.49 -19.30
N VAL A 198 -17.63 -6.92 -18.20
CA VAL A 198 -17.15 -8.30 -18.01
C VAL A 198 -17.71 -8.90 -16.71
N PRO A 199 -17.98 -10.22 -16.65
CA PRO A 199 -18.56 -10.85 -15.46
C PRO A 199 -17.50 -11.21 -14.41
N SER A 200 -16.27 -10.72 -14.54
CA SER A 200 -15.11 -11.14 -13.75
C SER A 200 -14.41 -9.94 -13.13
N THR A 201 -13.89 -10.12 -11.91
CA THR A 201 -12.99 -9.18 -11.24
C THR A 201 -11.55 -9.27 -11.77
N HIS A 202 -11.30 -10.19 -12.69
CA HIS A 202 -10.07 -10.32 -13.48
C HIS A 202 -10.26 -9.76 -14.90
N PRO A 203 -9.25 -9.10 -15.48
CA PRO A 203 -9.32 -8.68 -16.87
C PRO A 203 -9.54 -9.84 -17.85
N VAL A 204 -10.54 -9.70 -18.73
CA VAL A 204 -10.93 -10.67 -19.76
C VAL A 204 -10.39 -10.21 -21.12
N HIS A 205 -9.34 -10.85 -21.62
CA HIS A 205 -8.64 -10.43 -22.85
C HIS A 205 -9.50 -10.49 -24.12
N THR A 206 -10.50 -11.38 -24.14
CA THR A 206 -11.40 -11.61 -25.26
C THR A 206 -12.74 -10.87 -25.14
N ALA A 207 -12.83 -9.91 -24.20
CA ALA A 207 -14.05 -9.14 -23.99
C ALA A 207 -14.48 -8.42 -25.27
N VAL A 208 -15.77 -8.49 -25.58
CA VAL A 208 -16.35 -7.80 -26.74
C VAL A 208 -16.44 -6.30 -26.42
N PRO A 209 -15.85 -5.41 -27.23
CA PRO A 209 -16.00 -3.96 -27.02
C PRO A 209 -17.43 -3.52 -27.31
N ILE A 210 -17.99 -2.72 -26.40
CA ILE A 210 -19.30 -2.06 -26.59
C ILE A 210 -19.16 -0.54 -26.68
N ALA A 211 -17.99 0.00 -26.33
CA ALA A 211 -17.54 1.34 -26.69
C ALA A 211 -16.08 1.27 -27.14
N GLN A 212 -15.68 2.10 -28.10
CA GLN A 212 -14.29 2.14 -28.56
C GLN A 212 -13.97 3.47 -29.23
N GLY A 213 -12.68 3.78 -29.35
CA GLY A 213 -12.21 4.96 -30.05
C GLY A 213 -10.69 5.00 -30.13
N THR A 214 -10.16 6.11 -30.62
CA THR A 214 -8.71 6.35 -30.71
C THR A 214 -8.26 7.39 -29.70
N LEU A 215 -7.00 7.28 -29.26
CA LEU A 215 -6.29 8.28 -28.48
C LEU A 215 -5.05 8.74 -29.25
N PRO A 216 -4.62 10.00 -29.09
CA PRO A 216 -3.32 10.42 -29.59
C PRO A 216 -2.21 9.60 -28.90
N GLY A 217 -1.16 9.23 -29.62
CA GLY A 217 -0.01 8.54 -29.06
C GLY A 217 1.02 9.45 -28.39
N GLN A 218 0.65 10.69 -28.08
CA GLN A 218 1.54 11.73 -27.55
C GLN A 218 0.81 12.60 -26.51
N PRO A 219 1.55 13.19 -25.55
CA PRO A 219 1.00 14.18 -24.64
C PRO A 219 0.38 15.41 -25.36
N PRO A 220 -0.80 15.92 -24.94
CA PRO A 220 -1.54 16.99 -25.64
C PRO A 220 -0.85 18.37 -25.68
N SER A 221 -0.10 18.71 -24.64
CA SER A 221 0.51 20.04 -24.39
C SER A 221 1.90 20.21 -25.00
N GLY A 222 2.39 19.19 -25.68
CA GLY A 222 3.78 19.16 -26.11
C GLY A 222 4.77 19.00 -24.95
N ASP A 223 4.33 18.49 -23.81
CA ASP A 223 5.19 18.09 -22.70
C ASP A 223 5.91 16.76 -22.99
N SER A 224 6.93 16.44 -22.19
CA SER A 224 7.62 15.14 -22.27
C SER A 224 6.80 13.99 -21.71
N VAL A 225 5.84 14.27 -20.83
CA VAL A 225 4.93 13.30 -20.21
C VAL A 225 3.57 13.98 -20.03
N GLY A 226 2.46 13.27 -20.22
CA GLY A 226 1.13 13.83 -19.98
C GLY A 226 -0.01 12.84 -20.18
N TRP A 227 -1.19 13.23 -19.72
CA TRP A 227 -2.40 12.42 -19.76
C TRP A 227 -3.19 12.62 -21.06
N VAL A 228 -3.74 11.53 -21.57
CA VAL A 228 -4.79 11.53 -22.59
C VAL A 228 -6.01 10.80 -22.02
N THR A 229 -7.22 11.22 -22.38
CA THR A 229 -8.45 10.68 -21.77
C THR A 229 -9.32 10.00 -22.82
N THR A 230 -9.86 8.82 -22.50
CA THR A 230 -10.81 8.10 -23.35
C THR A 230 -12.14 8.85 -23.49
N GLY A 231 -13.00 8.36 -24.40
CA GLY A 231 -14.42 8.63 -24.27
C GLY A 231 -14.99 7.97 -22.99
N THR A 232 -16.24 8.28 -22.69
CA THR A 232 -16.96 7.67 -21.56
C THR A 232 -17.10 6.17 -21.75
N LEU A 233 -16.75 5.41 -20.71
CA LEU A 233 -16.92 3.97 -20.66
C LEU A 233 -18.40 3.59 -20.56
N PRO A 234 -18.77 2.39 -21.05
CA PRO A 234 -20.15 1.91 -21.02
C PRO A 234 -20.69 1.85 -19.60
N GLN A 235 -21.95 2.27 -19.40
CA GLN A 235 -22.61 2.21 -18.10
C GLN A 235 -22.61 0.78 -17.55
N GLN A 236 -22.24 0.64 -16.29
CA GLN A 236 -22.32 -0.62 -15.57
C GLN A 236 -23.79 -0.93 -15.29
N ILE A 237 -24.27 -2.07 -15.79
CA ILE A 237 -25.62 -2.59 -15.52
C ILE A 237 -25.50 -3.89 -14.73
N ASP A 238 -24.69 -4.83 -15.22
CA ASP A 238 -24.39 -6.12 -14.60
C ASP A 238 -22.95 -6.53 -14.96
N GLY A 239 -22.13 -6.91 -13.98
CA GLY A 239 -20.68 -7.12 -14.14
C GLY A 239 -19.84 -5.86 -13.92
N PHE A 240 -18.60 -5.86 -14.42
CA PHE A 240 -17.56 -4.86 -14.16
C PHE A 240 -17.14 -4.12 -15.42
N ARG A 241 -16.83 -2.82 -15.32
CA ARG A 241 -16.26 -2.07 -16.45
C ARG A 241 -14.83 -2.50 -16.69
N GLN A 242 -14.53 -2.84 -17.93
CA GLN A 242 -13.18 -3.08 -18.39
C GLN A 242 -12.77 -2.05 -19.44
N ILE A 243 -11.51 -1.64 -19.39
CA ILE A 243 -10.82 -0.94 -20.45
C ILE A 243 -9.71 -1.80 -21.03
N SER A 244 -9.53 -1.76 -22.34
CA SER A 244 -8.33 -2.22 -23.02
C SER A 244 -7.69 -1.04 -23.75
N ILE A 245 -6.41 -0.77 -23.52
CA ILE A 245 -5.62 0.24 -24.25
C ILE A 245 -4.59 -0.48 -25.12
N LEU A 246 -4.70 -0.31 -26.44
CA LEU A 246 -3.96 -1.07 -27.44
C LEU A 246 -3.10 -0.15 -28.30
N GLY A 247 -1.97 -0.66 -28.80
CA GLY A 247 -1.27 -0.02 -29.91
C GLY A 247 -2.12 -0.06 -31.18
N ALA A 248 -2.37 1.07 -31.83
CA ALA A 248 -3.14 1.09 -33.08
C ALA A 248 -2.27 0.96 -34.33
N ASP A 249 -1.01 1.40 -34.24
CA ASP A 249 -0.09 1.47 -35.39
C ASP A 249 0.97 0.33 -35.33
N PRO A 250 1.13 -0.48 -36.39
CA PRO A 250 2.08 -1.59 -36.42
C PRO A 250 3.56 -1.18 -36.57
N VAL A 251 3.84 0.10 -36.83
CA VAL A 251 5.19 0.63 -37.06
C VAL A 251 5.57 1.65 -35.99
N PHE A 252 4.61 2.45 -35.51
CA PHE A 252 4.87 3.58 -34.62
C PHE A 252 4.37 3.32 -33.19
N PRO A 253 5.23 2.81 -32.28
CA PRO A 253 4.82 2.46 -30.92
C PRO A 253 4.51 3.69 -30.08
N VAL A 254 3.74 3.49 -29.01
CA VAL A 254 3.37 4.52 -28.02
C VAL A 254 3.82 4.09 -26.62
N ASP A 255 4.51 4.97 -25.89
CA ASP A 255 4.95 4.68 -24.53
C ASP A 255 3.84 4.96 -23.52
N VAL A 256 3.37 3.90 -22.87
CA VAL A 256 2.32 3.95 -21.84
C VAL A 256 2.93 3.66 -20.48
N LEU A 257 2.79 4.61 -19.56
CA LEU A 257 3.34 4.55 -18.20
C LEU A 257 2.33 3.99 -17.20
N GLY A 258 1.03 4.12 -17.49
CA GLY A 258 -0.05 3.65 -16.63
C GLY A 258 -1.39 4.23 -17.04
N ALA A 259 -2.45 3.83 -16.34
CA ALA A 259 -3.79 4.36 -16.56
C ALA A 259 -4.58 4.40 -15.25
N ARG A 260 -5.61 5.24 -15.17
CA ARG A 260 -6.55 5.28 -14.04
C ARG A 260 -7.98 5.49 -14.50
N PHE A 261 -8.92 4.87 -13.81
CA PHE A 261 -10.33 5.21 -13.96
C PHE A 261 -10.63 6.50 -13.22
N ARG A 262 -11.49 7.34 -13.78
CA ARG A 262 -11.94 8.58 -13.16
C ARG A 262 -13.40 8.85 -13.47
N ASN A 263 -14.16 9.25 -12.46
CA ASN A 263 -15.45 9.88 -12.65
C ASN A 263 -15.23 11.32 -13.11
N ALA A 264 -15.55 11.62 -14.36
CA ALA A 264 -15.30 12.95 -14.93
C ALA A 264 -16.29 14.03 -14.46
N SER A 265 -17.31 13.67 -13.66
CA SER A 265 -18.31 14.61 -13.13
C SER A 265 -18.09 14.96 -11.66
N GLN A 266 -17.22 14.22 -10.96
CA GLN A 266 -16.99 14.37 -9.52
C GLN A 266 -15.49 14.34 -9.23
N SER A 267 -15.06 15.11 -8.25
CA SER A 267 -13.69 15.08 -7.75
C SER A 267 -13.72 15.11 -6.24
N ARG A 268 -13.46 13.97 -5.60
CA ARG A 268 -13.37 13.86 -4.15
C ARG A 268 -12.53 12.67 -3.70
N GLY A 269 -12.09 12.73 -2.45
CA GLY A 269 -11.46 11.63 -1.73
C GLY A 269 -9.95 11.76 -1.64
N VAL A 270 -9.34 10.86 -0.88
CA VAL A 270 -7.90 10.77 -0.69
C VAL A 270 -7.43 9.47 -1.31
N LEU A 271 -6.38 9.55 -2.11
CA LEU A 271 -5.80 8.42 -2.83
C LEU A 271 -4.32 8.29 -2.49
N VAL A 272 -3.87 7.07 -2.24
CA VAL A 272 -2.46 6.74 -2.00
C VAL A 272 -1.95 5.87 -3.14
N ASP A 273 -1.03 6.42 -3.92
CA ASP A 273 -0.33 5.73 -5.01
C ASP A 273 1.05 5.25 -4.54
N SER A 274 1.50 4.10 -5.03
CA SER A 274 2.85 3.60 -4.74
C SER A 274 3.79 3.77 -5.94
N PHE A 275 4.93 4.36 -5.66
CA PHE A 275 6.10 4.50 -6.53
C PHE A 275 7.33 3.92 -5.80
N SER A 276 7.13 2.75 -5.21
CA SER A 276 8.10 2.07 -4.35
C SER A 276 8.73 0.88 -5.04
N GLN A 277 9.97 0.57 -4.70
CA GLN A 277 10.73 -0.51 -5.32
C GLN A 277 11.43 -1.37 -4.27
N GLY A 278 11.20 -2.67 -4.33
CA GLY A 278 11.87 -3.63 -3.46
C GLY A 278 13.40 -3.53 -3.57
N GLY A 279 14.06 -3.51 -2.42
CA GLY A 279 15.52 -3.37 -2.32
C GLY A 279 16.06 -1.95 -2.52
N ALA A 280 15.22 -0.95 -2.78
CA ALA A 280 15.69 0.43 -2.95
C ALA A 280 16.09 1.05 -1.60
N ALA A 281 17.23 1.72 -1.57
CA ALA A 281 17.59 2.67 -0.53
C ALA A 281 17.20 4.09 -0.96
N ILE A 282 17.09 5.04 -0.03
CA ILE A 282 16.71 6.42 -0.39
C ILE A 282 17.70 7.08 -1.37
N GLY A 283 18.97 6.67 -1.33
CA GLY A 283 19.99 7.11 -2.29
C GLY A 283 19.75 6.62 -3.72
N ASP A 284 19.06 5.50 -3.90
CA ASP A 284 18.75 4.94 -5.22
C ASP A 284 17.64 5.75 -5.89
N PHE A 285 16.69 6.29 -5.13
CA PHE A 285 15.69 7.21 -5.68
C PHE A 285 16.36 8.42 -6.36
N VAL A 286 17.36 9.01 -5.71
CA VAL A 286 18.10 10.14 -6.28
C VAL A 286 19.03 9.71 -7.42
N SER A 287 19.81 8.64 -7.23
CA SER A 287 20.87 8.27 -8.17
C SER A 287 20.37 7.49 -9.40
N MET A 288 19.37 6.64 -9.23
CA MET A 288 18.80 5.81 -10.28
C MET A 288 17.54 6.39 -10.91
N HIS A 289 16.84 7.31 -10.24
CA HIS A 289 15.59 7.91 -10.73
C HIS A 289 15.62 9.45 -10.71
N GLY A 290 16.80 10.07 -10.60
CA GLY A 290 16.95 11.53 -10.48
C GLY A 290 16.45 12.35 -11.67
N ALA A 291 16.18 11.73 -12.84
CA ALA A 291 15.59 12.40 -13.99
C ALA A 291 14.06 12.23 -14.07
N SER A 292 13.42 11.60 -13.07
CA SER A 292 11.99 11.28 -13.06
C SER A 292 11.06 12.46 -12.83
N GLY A 293 11.59 13.66 -12.59
CA GLY A 293 10.81 14.86 -12.30
C GLY A 293 9.66 15.15 -13.29
N PRO A 294 9.83 15.02 -14.62
CA PRO A 294 8.71 15.22 -15.54
C PRO A 294 7.57 14.21 -15.38
N VAL A 295 7.85 12.96 -15.00
CA VAL A 295 6.80 11.97 -14.68
C VAL A 295 6.16 12.32 -13.35
N ILE A 296 6.96 12.63 -12.31
CA ILE A 296 6.46 13.05 -11.00
C ILE A 296 5.51 14.26 -11.13
N ALA A 297 5.90 15.26 -11.90
CA ALA A 297 5.07 16.43 -12.18
C ALA A 297 3.75 16.07 -12.87
N ALA A 298 3.78 15.13 -13.82
CA ALA A 298 2.61 14.72 -14.57
C ALA A 298 1.61 13.90 -13.72
N LEU A 299 2.08 13.18 -12.68
CA LEU A 299 1.21 12.44 -11.76
C LEU A 299 0.23 13.37 -11.01
N GLY A 300 0.59 14.64 -10.85
CA GLY A 300 -0.27 15.65 -10.22
C GLY A 300 -0.53 15.34 -8.75
N LEU A 301 0.52 14.93 -8.03
CA LEU A 301 0.46 14.66 -6.60
C LEU A 301 0.24 15.95 -5.81
N ASP A 302 -0.43 15.85 -4.66
CA ASP A 302 -0.66 16.94 -3.72
C ASP A 302 0.23 16.82 -2.47
N ALA A 303 0.77 15.62 -2.22
CA ALA A 303 1.80 15.36 -1.22
C ALA A 303 2.62 14.12 -1.59
N ALA A 304 3.77 13.96 -0.95
CA ALA A 304 4.57 12.74 -1.03
C ALA A 304 4.85 12.15 0.35
N ILE A 305 4.85 10.83 0.42
CA ILE A 305 5.41 10.06 1.53
C ILE A 305 6.78 9.54 1.11
N LEU A 306 7.79 9.77 1.94
CA LEU A 306 9.10 9.12 1.85
C LEU A 306 9.14 8.03 2.92
N HIS A 307 9.03 6.76 2.49
CA HIS A 307 9.06 5.60 3.38
C HIS A 307 10.28 4.73 3.06
N PHE A 308 11.43 5.14 3.60
CA PHE A 308 12.70 4.45 3.42
C PHE A 308 13.33 4.17 4.77
N GLY A 309 14.08 3.09 4.86
CA GLY A 309 14.89 2.79 6.03
C GLY A 309 15.40 1.36 6.05
N ALA A 310 14.64 0.42 5.47
CA ALA A 310 14.95 -0.99 5.53
C ALA A 310 16.28 -1.30 4.85
N ASN A 311 16.48 -0.77 3.64
CA ASN A 311 17.72 -0.96 2.86
C ASN A 311 18.80 0.07 3.20
N ASP A 312 18.46 1.11 3.97
CA ASP A 312 19.40 2.14 4.44
C ASP A 312 20.06 1.79 5.78
N SER A 313 19.61 0.71 6.43
CA SER A 313 19.91 0.35 7.82
C SER A 313 21.39 0.14 8.16
N TYR A 314 22.23 -0.12 7.15
CA TYR A 314 23.67 -0.35 7.31
C TYR A 314 24.52 0.89 7.05
N GLY A 315 23.90 1.99 6.60
CA GLY A 315 24.54 3.28 6.41
C GLY A 315 24.54 4.14 7.67
N SER A 316 25.21 5.30 7.62
CA SER A 316 25.14 6.25 8.72
C SER A 316 23.89 7.12 8.64
N ALA A 317 23.29 7.42 9.80
CA ALA A 317 22.11 8.27 9.89
C ALA A 317 22.35 9.68 9.31
N THR A 318 23.57 10.19 9.45
CA THR A 318 23.99 11.47 8.84
C THR A 318 23.96 11.42 7.31
N ALA A 319 24.53 10.35 6.71
CA ALA A 319 24.51 10.21 5.25
C ALA A 319 23.09 9.97 4.73
N TRP A 320 22.27 9.23 5.49
CA TRP A 320 20.86 9.04 5.19
C TRP A 320 20.10 10.37 5.19
N ALA A 321 20.30 11.23 6.20
CA ALA A 321 19.68 12.56 6.27
C ALA A 321 20.00 13.45 5.06
N GLN A 322 21.24 13.38 4.55
CA GLN A 322 21.64 14.12 3.35
C GLN A 322 20.90 13.64 2.11
N LYS A 323 20.80 12.32 1.93
CA LYS A 323 20.06 11.72 0.80
C LYS A 323 18.56 11.97 0.92
N LEU A 324 18.02 11.97 2.14
CA LEU A 324 16.64 12.34 2.42
C LEU A 324 16.34 13.78 1.98
N GLN A 325 17.22 14.73 2.30
CA GLN A 325 17.08 16.11 1.82
C GLN A 325 17.15 16.18 0.28
N GLN A 326 18.05 15.42 -0.37
CA GLN A 326 18.12 15.37 -1.83
C GLN A 326 16.84 14.82 -2.47
N ALA A 327 16.24 13.80 -1.89
CA ALA A 327 14.95 13.26 -2.33
C ALA A 327 13.82 14.28 -2.18
N ILE A 328 13.78 15.01 -1.06
CA ILE A 328 12.86 16.13 -0.81
C ILE A 328 13.02 17.21 -1.89
N ASP A 329 14.26 17.62 -2.16
CA ASP A 329 14.58 18.67 -3.13
C ASP A 329 14.18 18.24 -4.55
N LEU A 330 14.39 16.97 -4.91
CA LEU A 330 13.96 16.40 -6.20
C LEU A 330 12.43 16.46 -6.36
N ILE A 331 11.67 16.04 -5.35
CA ILE A 331 10.19 16.04 -5.38
C ILE A 331 9.67 17.48 -5.48
N ARG A 332 10.20 18.40 -4.69
CA ARG A 332 9.83 19.83 -4.72
C ARG A 332 10.16 20.47 -6.05
N TRP A 333 11.34 20.18 -6.59
CA TRP A 333 11.74 20.64 -7.91
C TRP A 333 10.82 20.12 -9.01
N ALA A 334 10.44 18.84 -8.97
CA ALA A 334 9.54 18.23 -9.94
C ALA A 334 8.18 18.94 -10.00
N HIS A 335 7.62 19.28 -8.83
CA HIS A 335 6.35 20.02 -8.74
C HIS A 335 6.51 21.53 -8.99
N GLY A 336 7.74 22.04 -9.01
CA GLY A 336 8.00 23.48 -9.07
C GLY A 336 7.49 24.23 -7.82
N ASP A 337 7.34 23.53 -6.70
CA ASP A 337 6.80 24.05 -5.45
C ASP A 337 7.79 23.79 -4.29
N PRO A 338 8.50 24.82 -3.78
CA PRO A 338 9.41 24.66 -2.64
C PRO A 338 8.68 24.35 -1.33
N LEU A 339 7.35 24.50 -1.30
CA LEU A 339 6.47 24.23 -0.18
C LEU A 339 5.60 22.98 -0.40
N PHE A 340 5.95 22.15 -1.39
CA PHE A 340 5.26 20.88 -1.62
C PHE A 340 5.25 20.05 -0.33
N PRO A 341 4.08 19.58 0.13
CA PRO A 341 3.95 18.80 1.35
C PRO A 341 4.68 17.46 1.29
N ILE A 342 5.50 17.17 2.29
CA ILE A 342 6.21 15.89 2.41
C ILE A 342 5.99 15.29 3.79
N LEU A 343 5.70 14.00 3.81
CA LEU A 343 5.59 13.18 5.01
C LEU A 343 6.75 12.18 4.99
N ILE A 344 7.51 12.09 6.07
CA ILE A 344 8.58 11.11 6.23
C ILE A 344 8.04 10.05 7.18
N VAL A 345 8.05 8.80 6.75
CA VAL A 345 7.60 7.66 7.54
C VAL A 345 8.83 6.82 7.82
N SER A 346 9.19 6.68 9.10
CA SER A 346 10.34 5.84 9.47
C SER A 346 9.98 4.36 9.32
N ASP A 347 10.94 3.55 8.89
CA ASP A 347 10.80 2.11 8.91
C ASP A 347 10.63 1.56 10.36
N ALA A 348 10.19 0.31 10.46
CA ALA A 348 9.76 -0.35 11.69
C ALA A 348 10.90 -1.00 12.50
N HIS A 349 10.59 -1.95 13.37
CA HIS A 349 11.61 -2.70 14.14
C HIS A 349 12.27 -3.76 13.26
N ARG A 350 13.56 -4.02 13.49
CA ARG A 350 14.35 -5.02 12.78
C ARG A 350 15.21 -5.82 13.76
N ARG A 351 14.83 -7.09 13.96
CA ARG A 351 15.39 -7.98 15.00
C ARG A 351 16.88 -8.31 14.86
N GLU A 352 17.39 -8.25 13.64
CA GLU A 352 18.78 -8.52 13.29
C GLU A 352 19.71 -7.32 13.52
N LEU A 353 19.15 -6.13 13.76
CA LEU A 353 19.91 -4.92 13.97
C LEU A 353 20.13 -4.68 15.47
N ALA A 354 21.38 -4.41 15.84
CA ALA A 354 21.72 -4.13 17.23
C ALA A 354 21.09 -2.81 17.71
N SER A 355 20.60 -2.81 18.94
CA SER A 355 20.18 -1.58 19.62
C SER A 355 21.32 -0.56 19.68
N GLY A 356 20.99 0.71 19.45
CA GLY A 356 21.96 1.82 19.38
C GLY A 356 22.73 1.90 18.07
N SER A 357 22.40 1.08 17.06
CA SER A 357 22.93 1.23 15.70
C SER A 357 22.44 2.54 15.05
N ASP A 358 23.04 2.93 13.91
CA ASP A 358 22.57 4.12 13.18
C ASP A 358 21.13 3.98 12.67
N TYR A 359 20.60 2.76 12.57
CA TYR A 359 19.18 2.52 12.30
C TYR A 359 18.27 3.13 13.39
N ASP A 360 18.66 3.03 14.67
CA ASP A 360 17.95 3.65 15.81
C ASP A 360 17.96 5.18 15.77
N ARG A 361 18.83 5.77 14.95
CA ARG A 361 19.00 7.21 14.80
C ARG A 361 18.29 7.77 13.56
N LEU A 362 17.82 6.93 12.63
CA LEU A 362 17.09 7.40 11.44
C LEU A 362 15.84 8.23 11.79
N PRO A 363 15.01 7.86 12.79
CA PRO A 363 13.88 8.71 13.19
C PRO A 363 14.33 10.08 13.71
N GLY A 364 15.47 10.15 14.39
CA GLY A 364 16.06 11.41 14.87
C GLY A 364 16.57 12.29 13.72
N ALA A 365 17.21 11.68 12.73
CA ALA A 365 17.61 12.33 11.49
C ALA A 365 16.39 12.86 10.71
N ALA A 366 15.33 12.07 10.56
CA ALA A 366 14.08 12.48 9.92
C ALA A 366 13.43 13.67 10.64
N ALA A 367 13.37 13.62 11.97
CA ALA A 367 12.85 14.71 12.79
C ALA A 367 13.66 16.01 12.62
N ALA A 368 14.99 15.92 12.56
CA ALA A 368 15.85 17.08 12.31
C ALA A 368 15.62 17.69 10.91
N VAL A 369 15.46 16.86 9.88
CA VAL A 369 15.10 17.31 8.53
C VAL A 369 13.71 17.97 8.53
N ALA A 370 12.71 17.35 9.15
CA ALA A 370 11.34 17.88 9.17
C ALA A 370 11.21 19.20 9.95
N THR A 371 11.95 19.36 11.05
CA THR A 371 11.94 20.61 11.84
C THR A 371 12.78 21.71 11.22
N SER A 372 13.66 21.40 10.26
CA SER A 372 14.46 22.38 9.51
C SER A 372 13.79 22.87 8.23
N ASN A 373 12.74 22.18 7.77
CA ASN A 373 12.07 22.46 6.51
C ASN A 373 10.57 22.77 6.71
N PRO A 374 10.03 23.82 6.07
CA PRO A 374 8.60 24.09 6.13
C PRO A 374 7.82 22.96 5.46
N ARG A 375 6.59 22.71 5.90
CA ARG A 375 5.66 21.71 5.32
C ARG A 375 6.23 20.29 5.17
N ILE A 376 7.03 19.89 6.15
CA ILE A 376 7.47 18.50 6.31
C ILE A 376 7.03 17.99 7.68
N ILE A 377 6.47 16.78 7.72
CA ILE A 377 6.19 16.05 8.97
C ILE A 377 6.99 14.75 8.93
N ALA A 378 7.76 14.48 9.98
CA ALA A 378 8.33 13.16 10.22
C ALA A 378 7.50 12.42 11.25
N PHE A 379 7.05 11.22 10.88
CA PHE A 379 6.38 10.27 11.74
C PHE A 379 7.39 9.22 12.20
N ASN A 380 7.64 9.19 13.51
CA ASN A 380 8.46 8.15 14.14
C ASN A 380 7.61 6.89 14.31
N MET A 381 7.36 6.21 13.19
CA MET A 381 6.59 4.98 13.15
C MET A 381 7.30 3.83 13.84
N ARG A 382 8.64 3.85 13.94
CA ARG A 382 9.35 2.87 14.77
C ARG A 382 8.87 2.89 16.22
N ARG A 383 8.81 4.09 16.82
CA ARG A 383 8.28 4.27 18.18
C ARG A 383 6.83 3.86 18.27
N VAL A 384 6.02 4.23 17.29
CA VAL A 384 4.60 3.84 17.26
C VAL A 384 4.46 2.32 17.24
N HIS A 385 5.19 1.63 16.37
CA HIS A 385 5.08 0.18 16.31
C HIS A 385 5.57 -0.49 17.60
N GLU A 386 6.72 -0.10 18.14
CA GLU A 386 7.24 -0.72 19.36
C GLU A 386 6.38 -0.39 20.61
N GLN A 387 5.85 0.84 20.75
CA GLN A 387 5.09 1.24 21.93
C GLN A 387 3.58 0.95 21.84
N ALA A 388 2.96 1.23 20.69
CA ALA A 388 1.53 1.05 20.49
C ALA A 388 1.19 -0.35 19.96
N PHE A 389 2.00 -0.87 19.04
CA PHE A 389 1.80 -2.24 18.52
C PHE A 389 2.55 -3.32 19.30
N ARG A 390 3.31 -2.93 20.35
CA ARG A 390 4.20 -3.84 21.09
C ARG A 390 5.08 -4.65 20.16
N TRP A 391 5.53 -4.04 19.07
CA TRP A 391 6.20 -4.76 18.01
C TRP A 391 7.62 -5.12 18.42
N GLY A 392 7.96 -6.40 18.35
CA GLY A 392 9.27 -6.96 18.69
C GLY A 392 9.48 -8.32 18.03
N ASP A 393 10.30 -9.16 18.63
CA ASP A 393 10.73 -10.42 18.01
C ASP A 393 9.69 -11.55 18.15
N ALA A 394 8.80 -11.47 19.13
CA ALA A 394 7.86 -12.54 19.51
C ALA A 394 6.53 -12.54 18.70
N GLN A 395 6.24 -11.48 17.96
CA GLN A 395 4.89 -11.24 17.43
C GLN A 395 4.60 -11.94 16.08
N ASN A 396 5.59 -12.61 15.47
CA ASN A 396 5.48 -13.34 14.19
C ASN A 396 4.90 -12.52 13.01
N LEU A 397 5.15 -11.22 13.01
CA LEU A 397 4.65 -10.27 12.01
C LEU A 397 5.58 -10.15 10.78
N GLY A 398 6.86 -10.45 10.99
CA GLY A 398 7.89 -10.50 9.95
C GLY A 398 8.06 -11.88 9.32
N LEU A 399 8.80 -11.95 8.23
CA LEU A 399 9.29 -13.18 7.63
C LEU A 399 10.56 -13.67 8.33
N ALA A 400 11.00 -14.87 7.97
CA ALA A 400 12.26 -15.45 8.46
C ALA A 400 13.49 -14.56 8.14
N ASP A 401 13.41 -13.73 7.10
CA ASP A 401 14.49 -12.83 6.68
C ASP A 401 14.67 -11.58 7.57
N ALA A 402 13.78 -11.37 8.55
CA ALA A 402 13.82 -10.25 9.50
C ALA A 402 13.62 -8.83 8.90
N VAL A 403 13.38 -8.74 7.59
CA VAL A 403 13.19 -7.46 6.88
C VAL A 403 11.74 -7.29 6.47
N HIS A 404 11.16 -8.32 5.85
CA HIS A 404 9.86 -8.21 5.21
C HIS A 404 8.74 -8.68 6.14
N TYR A 405 7.52 -8.24 5.85
CA TYR A 405 6.35 -8.51 6.67
C TYR A 405 5.35 -9.38 5.93
N GLN A 406 4.66 -10.24 6.68
CA GLN A 406 3.52 -10.98 6.18
C GLN A 406 2.38 -10.03 5.76
N PRO A 407 1.45 -10.46 4.91
CA PRO A 407 0.29 -9.66 4.50
C PRO A 407 -0.47 -8.92 5.61
N HIS A 408 -0.65 -9.53 6.78
CA HIS A 408 -1.32 -8.87 7.91
C HIS A 408 -0.40 -7.85 8.60
N GLY A 409 0.90 -8.12 8.73
CA GLY A 409 1.89 -7.16 9.21
C GLY A 409 1.95 -5.90 8.33
N GLN A 410 1.84 -6.06 7.02
CA GLN A 410 1.74 -4.94 6.07
C GLN A 410 0.49 -4.08 6.28
N ARG A 411 -0.65 -4.70 6.63
CA ARG A 411 -1.87 -3.95 6.96
C ARG A 411 -1.74 -3.23 8.30
N MET A 412 -1.08 -3.85 9.28
CA MET A 412 -0.82 -3.21 10.58
C MET A 412 0.08 -1.99 10.44
N LEU A 413 1.12 -2.05 9.60
CA LEU A 413 1.95 -0.90 9.22
C LEU A 413 1.13 0.25 8.64
N ALA A 414 0.25 -0.05 7.69
CA ALA A 414 -0.61 0.94 7.06
C ALA A 414 -1.61 1.55 8.07
N ARG A 415 -2.24 0.72 8.90
CA ARG A 415 -3.14 1.16 10.00
C ARG A 415 -2.43 2.10 10.96
N ALA A 416 -1.23 1.74 11.39
CA ALA A 416 -0.38 2.57 12.24
C ALA A 416 -0.15 3.95 11.63
N THR A 417 0.30 3.93 10.37
CA THR A 417 0.72 5.12 9.66
C THR A 417 -0.45 6.07 9.41
N VAL A 418 -1.54 5.56 8.82
CA VAL A 418 -2.71 6.39 8.49
C VAL A 418 -3.41 6.91 9.74
N SER A 419 -3.56 6.09 10.80
CA SER A 419 -4.17 6.55 12.05
C SER A 419 -3.34 7.66 12.69
N THR A 420 -2.01 7.51 12.73
CA THR A 420 -1.11 8.56 13.23
C THR A 420 -1.22 9.85 12.41
N MET A 421 -1.36 9.74 11.08
CA MET A 421 -1.57 10.91 10.20
C MET A 421 -2.90 11.61 10.49
N LEU A 422 -3.99 10.87 10.64
CA LEU A 422 -5.31 11.43 10.93
C LEU A 422 -5.33 12.12 12.29
N GLU A 423 -4.73 11.51 13.32
CA GLU A 423 -4.60 12.13 14.64
C GLU A 423 -3.74 13.39 14.63
N ALA A 424 -2.60 13.37 13.95
CA ALA A 424 -1.75 14.55 13.78
C ALA A 424 -2.50 15.70 13.08
N ALA A 425 -3.45 15.35 12.21
CA ALA A 425 -4.33 16.29 11.53
C ALA A 425 -5.62 16.64 12.31
N ASN A 426 -5.78 16.12 13.54
CA ASN A 426 -6.96 16.24 14.37
C ASN A 426 -8.26 15.80 13.65
N ILE A 427 -8.15 14.79 12.80
CA ILE A 427 -9.26 14.18 12.08
C ILE A 427 -9.64 12.90 12.82
N PRO A 428 -10.94 12.63 13.07
CA PRO A 428 -11.35 11.38 13.69
C PRO A 428 -10.81 10.21 12.88
N VAL A 429 -10.06 9.34 13.55
CA VAL A 429 -9.71 8.05 12.99
C VAL A 429 -11.03 7.29 12.78
N PRO A 430 -11.32 6.75 11.58
CA PRO A 430 -12.46 5.85 11.37
C PRO A 430 -12.52 4.85 12.48
N GLY A 431 -13.69 4.33 12.84
CA GLY A 431 -13.79 3.31 13.89
C GLY A 431 -13.08 3.64 15.20
N CYS A 432 -12.81 4.91 15.56
CA CYS A 432 -12.44 5.38 16.89
C CYS A 432 -13.59 6.17 17.52
N ALA A 433 -13.83 6.04 18.83
CA ALA A 433 -14.84 6.87 19.48
C ALA A 433 -14.23 8.24 19.79
N PRO A 434 -15.02 9.34 19.84
CA PRO A 434 -14.48 10.63 20.24
C PRO A 434 -13.75 10.54 21.58
N GLY A 435 -12.46 10.89 21.60
CA GLY A 435 -11.61 10.85 22.80
C GLY A 435 -11.02 9.49 23.14
N GLN A 436 -11.36 8.41 22.43
CA GLN A 436 -10.65 7.14 22.50
C GLN A 436 -9.39 7.25 21.64
N SER A 437 -8.23 6.87 22.19
CA SER A 437 -7.01 6.86 21.39
C SER A 437 -7.13 5.81 20.29
N TRP A 438 -6.53 6.05 19.13
CA TRP A 438 -6.47 5.03 18.08
C TRP A 438 -5.81 3.72 18.55
N ASN A 439 -4.81 3.83 19.43
CA ASN A 439 -4.23 2.70 20.16
C ASN A 439 -5.33 1.85 20.82
N ASP A 440 -6.29 2.46 21.50
CA ASP A 440 -7.31 1.71 22.25
C ASP A 440 -8.39 1.07 21.37
N ARG A 441 -8.61 1.51 20.11
CA ARG A 441 -9.70 0.97 19.26
C ARG A 441 -9.26 0.16 18.05
N TYR A 442 -8.12 0.50 17.45
CA TYR A 442 -7.52 -0.31 16.37
C TYR A 442 -6.49 -1.31 16.88
N HIS A 443 -6.14 -1.24 18.17
CA HIS A 443 -5.27 -2.19 18.83
C HIS A 443 -5.91 -2.82 20.08
N PRO A 444 -7.12 -3.41 20.01
CA PRO A 444 -7.13 -4.77 20.52
C PRO A 444 -6.15 -5.54 19.61
N LEU A 445 -4.87 -5.49 19.96
CA LEU A 445 -3.93 -6.51 19.57
C LEU A 445 -4.29 -7.72 20.39
N GLY A 446 -4.30 -8.84 19.71
CA GLY A 446 -4.55 -10.11 20.32
C GLY A 446 -3.67 -11.12 19.63
N GLY A 447 -3.24 -12.10 20.39
CA GLY A 447 -2.72 -13.30 19.77
C GLY A 447 -3.88 -14.09 19.17
N SER A 448 -3.51 -14.89 18.18
CA SER A 448 -4.36 -15.88 17.56
C SER A 448 -3.57 -17.16 17.40
N CYS A 449 -4.11 -18.23 17.95
CA CYS A 449 -3.57 -19.58 17.84
C CYS A 449 -4.62 -20.47 17.19
N SER A 450 -4.18 -21.32 16.26
CA SER A 450 -5.04 -22.33 15.65
C SER A 450 -4.15 -23.49 15.26
N VAL A 451 -4.62 -24.72 15.47
CA VAL A 451 -3.83 -25.92 15.15
C VAL A 451 -3.38 -25.89 13.69
N GLY A 452 -2.08 -26.14 13.45
CA GLY A 452 -1.45 -26.07 12.13
C GLY A 452 -0.92 -24.68 11.74
N TRP A 453 -1.12 -23.64 12.56
CA TRP A 453 -0.53 -22.31 12.37
C TRP A 453 0.15 -21.84 13.65
N PRO A 454 1.39 -21.31 13.57
CA PRO A 454 2.03 -20.70 14.73
C PRO A 454 1.19 -19.51 15.24
N CYS A 455 1.37 -19.18 16.51
CA CYS A 455 0.76 -17.98 17.07
C CYS A 455 1.10 -16.77 16.19
N THR A 456 0.11 -15.90 16.00
CA THR A 456 0.27 -14.63 15.29
C THR A 456 -0.38 -13.54 16.11
N VAL A 457 0.31 -12.42 16.26
CA VAL A 457 -0.32 -11.20 16.79
C VAL A 457 -0.95 -10.45 15.62
N LEU A 458 -2.23 -10.12 15.72
CA LEU A 458 -2.93 -9.37 14.69
C LEU A 458 -4.03 -8.50 15.32
N VAL A 459 -4.79 -7.80 14.49
CA VAL A 459 -6.00 -7.08 14.92
C VAL A 459 -7.23 -7.95 14.68
N LYS A 460 -8.30 -7.72 15.44
CA LYS A 460 -9.57 -8.47 15.32
C LYS A 460 -10.07 -8.61 13.88
N ALA A 461 -10.06 -7.52 13.12
CA ALA A 461 -10.52 -7.53 11.72
C ALA A 461 -9.67 -8.46 10.83
N ASP A 462 -8.37 -8.56 11.09
CA ASP A 462 -7.52 -9.47 10.33
C ASP A 462 -7.80 -10.93 10.72
N ALA A 463 -8.08 -11.20 12.00
CA ALA A 463 -8.43 -12.54 12.47
C ALA A 463 -9.77 -13.00 11.89
N ASP A 464 -10.75 -12.09 11.86
CA ASP A 464 -12.07 -12.33 11.28
C ASP A 464 -11.98 -12.61 9.78
N SER A 465 -11.17 -11.83 9.06
CA SER A 465 -10.98 -12.00 7.61
C SER A 465 -10.43 -13.38 7.21
N ILE A 466 -9.72 -14.05 8.13
CA ILE A 466 -9.13 -15.38 7.92
C ILE A 466 -9.79 -16.48 8.77
N GLY A 467 -10.90 -16.15 9.46
CA GLY A 467 -11.65 -17.09 10.30
C GLY A 467 -10.85 -17.69 11.46
N ARG A 468 -9.95 -16.91 12.08
CA ARG A 468 -9.14 -17.36 13.21
C ARG A 468 -9.67 -16.83 14.55
N PRO A 469 -9.49 -17.59 15.67
CA PRO A 469 -9.84 -17.11 17.00
C PRO A 469 -8.97 -15.90 17.36
N PHE A 470 -9.51 -14.98 18.16
CA PHE A 470 -8.85 -13.74 18.52
C PHE A 470 -9.04 -13.43 19.99
N PHE A 471 -7.93 -13.29 20.72
CA PHE A 471 -7.94 -13.04 22.15
C PHE A 471 -7.42 -11.63 22.42
N VAL A 472 -8.32 -10.71 22.76
CA VAL A 472 -7.94 -9.30 22.98
C VAL A 472 -6.94 -9.15 24.13
N GLY A 473 -5.90 -8.36 23.91
CA GLY A 473 -4.92 -7.98 24.93
C GLY A 473 -3.85 -9.03 25.22
N THR A 474 -3.90 -10.19 24.56
CA THR A 474 -2.86 -11.23 24.62
C THR A 474 -1.87 -11.07 23.46
N ASP A 475 -0.74 -11.75 23.55
CA ASP A 475 0.26 -11.84 22.49
C ASP A 475 0.82 -13.27 22.41
N CYS A 476 1.83 -13.47 21.57
CA CYS A 476 2.48 -14.76 21.37
C CYS A 476 3.65 -15.01 22.33
N SER A 477 3.59 -14.46 23.55
CA SER A 477 4.58 -14.75 24.58
C SER A 477 4.51 -16.21 25.05
N ASP A 478 5.69 -16.78 25.27
CA ASP A 478 5.93 -18.07 25.93
C ASP A 478 6.58 -17.72 27.28
N ALA A 479 5.77 -17.50 28.31
CA ALA A 479 6.24 -16.99 29.60
C ALA A 479 6.81 -18.11 30.49
N ASP A 480 6.41 -19.36 30.26
CA ASP A 480 6.90 -20.51 31.02
C ASP A 480 8.10 -21.22 30.35
N GLY A 481 8.41 -20.86 29.11
CA GLY A 481 9.61 -21.24 28.37
C GLY A 481 9.56 -22.66 27.82
N ASP A 482 8.38 -23.20 27.59
CA ASP A 482 8.19 -24.58 27.12
C ASP A 482 8.30 -24.74 25.59
N GLY A 483 8.38 -23.62 24.87
CA GLY A 483 8.51 -23.56 23.42
C GLY A 483 7.21 -23.29 22.67
N ASP A 484 6.08 -23.24 23.36
CA ASP A 484 4.76 -22.91 22.82
C ASP A 484 4.24 -21.59 23.44
N PRO A 485 3.64 -20.68 22.65
CA PRO A 485 3.05 -19.47 23.22
C PRO A 485 1.91 -19.78 24.21
N ASP A 486 1.88 -19.14 25.38
CA ASP A 486 0.92 -19.40 26.47
C ASP A 486 -0.53 -19.33 25.99
N ILE A 487 -0.81 -18.36 25.11
CA ILE A 487 -2.11 -18.17 24.46
C ILE A 487 -2.56 -19.41 23.66
N CYS A 488 -1.63 -20.19 23.12
CA CYS A 488 -1.94 -21.40 22.37
C CYS A 488 -2.34 -22.56 23.31
N HIS A 489 -1.94 -22.55 24.57
CA HIS A 489 -2.48 -23.44 25.60
C HIS A 489 -3.78 -22.88 26.20
N GLU A 490 -3.99 -21.57 26.09
CA GLU A 490 -5.29 -20.94 26.29
C GLU A 490 -6.23 -21.07 25.08
N ALA A 491 -5.86 -21.72 23.97
CA ALA A 491 -6.86 -22.21 23.03
C ALA A 491 -7.38 -23.53 23.59
N ALA A 492 -8.69 -23.67 23.84
CA ALA A 492 -9.21 -24.93 24.36
C ALA A 492 -8.89 -26.06 23.36
N SER A 493 -8.17 -27.07 23.84
CA SER A 493 -7.67 -28.17 23.02
C SER A 493 -8.85 -29.03 22.54
N PRO A 494 -8.92 -29.42 21.25
CA PRO A 494 -9.84 -30.45 20.79
C PRO A 494 -9.51 -31.84 21.36
N ASP A 495 -8.28 -32.06 21.84
CA ASP A 495 -7.92 -33.16 22.74
C ASP A 495 -8.23 -32.71 24.18
N ILE A 496 -9.48 -32.90 24.57
CA ILE A 496 -10.05 -32.38 25.82
C ILE A 496 -9.57 -33.19 27.01
N ASN A 497 -9.32 -34.49 26.83
CA ASN A 497 -8.85 -35.38 27.88
C ASN A 497 -7.31 -35.40 28.01
N ASN A 498 -6.60 -34.81 27.04
CA ASN A 498 -5.15 -34.64 26.97
C ASN A 498 -4.38 -35.98 26.89
N ASP A 499 -4.89 -36.95 26.14
CA ASP A 499 -4.27 -38.27 25.93
C ASP A 499 -3.43 -38.37 24.65
N GLY A 500 -3.35 -37.28 23.88
CA GLY A 500 -2.60 -37.16 22.63
C GLY A 500 -3.37 -37.63 21.40
N THR A 501 -4.67 -37.93 21.50
CA THR A 501 -5.52 -38.35 20.38
C THR A 501 -6.91 -37.73 20.50
N VAL A 502 -7.33 -36.92 19.52
CA VAL A 502 -8.72 -36.46 19.43
C VAL A 502 -9.60 -37.62 18.95
N ASP A 503 -10.40 -38.20 19.85
CA ASP A 503 -11.25 -39.33 19.53
C ASP A 503 -12.64 -39.30 20.20
N GLY A 504 -13.26 -40.48 20.30
CA GLY A 504 -14.59 -40.63 20.91
C GLY A 504 -14.62 -40.26 22.39
N GLY A 505 -13.48 -40.28 23.08
CA GLY A 505 -13.30 -39.81 24.45
C GLY A 505 -13.56 -38.31 24.56
N ASP A 506 -12.89 -37.51 23.73
CA ASP A 506 -13.04 -36.04 23.71
C ASP A 506 -14.43 -35.64 23.25
N LEU A 507 -14.94 -36.31 22.22
CA LEU A 507 -16.30 -36.10 21.72
C LEU A 507 -17.35 -36.34 22.81
N GLY A 508 -17.13 -37.33 23.66
CA GLY A 508 -17.96 -37.59 24.84
C GLY A 508 -17.94 -36.43 25.83
N ILE A 509 -16.77 -35.83 26.07
CA ILE A 509 -16.61 -34.69 26.98
C ILE A 509 -17.27 -33.44 26.39
N LEU A 510 -17.06 -33.16 25.09
CA LEU A 510 -17.67 -32.02 24.40
C LEU A 510 -19.20 -32.09 24.45
N PHE A 511 -19.79 -33.24 24.15
CA PHE A 511 -21.24 -33.41 24.24
C PHE A 511 -21.78 -33.35 25.68
N SER A 512 -20.97 -33.71 26.69
CA SER A 512 -21.37 -33.57 28.08
C SER A 512 -21.55 -32.11 28.50
N ALA A 513 -20.84 -31.20 27.82
CA ALA A 513 -20.89 -29.76 28.05
C ALA A 513 -21.79 -29.01 27.07
N TRP A 514 -22.54 -29.72 26.21
CA TRP A 514 -23.31 -29.10 25.12
C TRP A 514 -24.30 -28.04 25.62
N GLY A 515 -24.21 -26.84 25.04
CA GLY A 515 -25.03 -25.68 25.40
C GLY A 515 -24.66 -25.03 26.74
N LEU A 516 -23.53 -25.40 27.35
CA LEU A 516 -22.99 -24.78 28.55
C LEU A 516 -21.83 -23.84 28.20
N ALA A 517 -21.57 -22.90 29.10
CA ALA A 517 -20.34 -22.10 29.10
C ALA A 517 -19.26 -22.87 29.86
N ASP A 518 -18.73 -23.93 29.24
CA ASP A 518 -17.68 -24.76 29.81
C ASP A 518 -16.33 -24.45 29.15
N PRO A 519 -15.37 -23.85 29.88
CA PRO A 519 -14.13 -23.36 29.27
C PRO A 519 -13.17 -24.45 28.78
N VAL A 520 -13.45 -25.72 29.09
CA VAL A 520 -12.65 -26.87 28.67
C VAL A 520 -13.19 -27.44 27.36
N SER A 521 -14.50 -27.51 27.20
CA SER A 521 -15.18 -27.99 25.99
C SER A 521 -15.54 -26.89 24.98
N ASP A 522 -15.45 -25.61 25.36
CA ASP A 522 -15.64 -24.45 24.50
C ASP A 522 -14.35 -24.17 23.71
N ILE A 523 -14.10 -25.01 22.70
CA ILE A 523 -12.92 -25.00 21.83
C ILE A 523 -12.78 -23.65 21.10
N THR A 524 -13.91 -23.06 20.69
CA THR A 524 -13.98 -21.77 20.02
C THR A 524 -13.86 -20.59 20.99
N ARG A 525 -14.13 -20.80 22.27
CA ARG A 525 -14.21 -19.78 23.34
C ARG A 525 -15.21 -18.68 23.03
N ASP A 526 -16.31 -19.03 22.35
CA ASP A 526 -17.40 -18.11 22.05
C ASP A 526 -18.37 -17.92 23.23
N GLY A 527 -18.15 -18.66 24.32
CA GLY A 527 -18.95 -18.66 25.54
C GLY A 527 -20.02 -19.75 25.56
N MET A 528 -20.10 -20.62 24.56
CA MET A 528 -21.09 -21.69 24.48
C MET A 528 -20.62 -22.89 23.64
N VAL A 529 -20.53 -24.07 24.27
CA VAL A 529 -20.23 -25.32 23.55
C VAL A 529 -21.35 -25.67 22.57
N ASN A 530 -21.07 -25.63 21.28
CA ASN A 530 -22.05 -25.79 20.21
C ASN A 530 -21.47 -26.50 18.95
N GLY A 531 -22.19 -26.37 17.83
CA GLY A 531 -21.84 -27.01 16.55
C GLY A 531 -20.51 -26.52 15.97
N GLU A 532 -20.06 -25.33 16.31
CA GLU A 532 -18.78 -24.77 15.87
C GLU A 532 -17.60 -25.46 16.57
N ASP A 533 -17.68 -25.72 17.88
CA ASP A 533 -16.69 -26.50 18.64
C ASP A 533 -16.60 -27.93 18.12
N LEU A 534 -17.75 -28.56 17.86
CA LEU A 534 -17.80 -29.89 17.25
C LEU A 534 -17.14 -29.91 15.86
N GLY A 535 -17.36 -28.87 15.07
CA GLY A 535 -16.73 -28.72 13.75
C GLY A 535 -15.21 -28.68 13.85
N LEU A 536 -14.66 -27.94 14.82
CA LEU A 536 -13.23 -27.89 15.08
C LEU A 536 -12.69 -29.24 15.59
N MET A 537 -13.37 -29.89 16.54
CA MET A 537 -12.96 -31.20 17.05
C MET A 537 -12.87 -32.25 15.94
N LEU A 538 -13.91 -32.38 15.10
CA LEU A 538 -13.93 -33.36 14.02
C LEU A 538 -12.87 -33.10 12.95
N PHE A 539 -12.45 -31.85 12.78
CA PHE A 539 -11.35 -31.51 11.90
C PHE A 539 -10.02 -32.09 12.40
N PHE A 540 -9.81 -32.17 13.72
CA PHE A 540 -8.59 -32.70 14.34
C PHE A 540 -8.64 -34.18 14.71
N TRP A 541 -9.66 -34.91 14.25
CA TRP A 541 -9.86 -36.32 14.60
C TRP A 541 -8.64 -37.19 14.30
N GLY A 542 -8.14 -37.89 15.31
CA GLY A 542 -6.93 -38.71 15.26
C GLY A 542 -5.80 -38.16 16.13
N PRO A 543 -4.54 -38.58 15.88
CA PRO A 543 -3.40 -38.18 16.69
C PRO A 543 -3.25 -36.65 16.74
N TYR A 544 -3.14 -36.12 17.96
CA TYR A 544 -3.03 -34.69 18.23
C TYR A 544 -1.58 -34.38 18.67
N PRO A 545 -0.84 -33.51 17.96
CA PRO A 545 0.58 -33.27 18.21
C PRO A 545 0.90 -32.66 19.56
#